data_AF-A0A8C4X1K1-F1
#
_entry.id   AF-A0A8C4X1K1-F1
#
_cell.length_a   1.000
_cell.length_b   1.000
_cell.length_c   1.000
_cell.angle_alpha   90.00
_cell.angle_beta   90.00
_cell.angle_gamma   90.00
#
_symmetry.space_group_name_H-M   'P 1'
#
loop_
_entity.id
_entity.type
_entity.pdbx_description
1 polymer ?
#
loop_
_entity_poly.entity_id
_entity_poly.type
_entity_poly.pdbx_seq_one_letter_code
_entity_poly.pdbx_strand_id
1 'polypeptide(L)'
;MTTCGCKGVRSCLVCEHKEEPRPALPKATVQFHYNHHMGLAVAEMGTEVSGKCQLALLFPGVFLWTDFLTPQEEKSLALMMDKDEWKPSQSGRRKQDYGPKVNFKKQRVRAAGFSGLPSLSQPLLHRMNQIPFLRDFNPVEQCHLEYDPSRGSAIDPHLDDAWLWGERLVTVNLLSTVTLTFTRGDGELVEVRPLEECVDKSKNASDSANDGFVSTSKSRPALSNIGFDELSAASDGHQPLNVLFVRTTDSIPECSGSTKRLAARDVCVRLPLPARSLMVLSGPARHKWLHAVRREDVCARRLCITFRELSPAFCPGGVHESEGNALLQKVQSFCDGPVS
;
A
#
# COMPACT_ATOMS: atom_id res chain seq x y z
N MET A 1 -16.29 -24.46 18.12
CA MET A 1 -14.95 -23.99 17.69
C MET A 1 -15.11 -23.27 16.37
N THR A 2 -14.87 -21.97 16.30
CA THR A 2 -14.86 -21.23 15.02
C THR A 2 -13.78 -21.80 14.12
N THR A 3 -14.15 -22.20 12.91
CA THR A 3 -13.22 -22.77 11.92
C THR A 3 -12.22 -21.71 11.48
N CYS A 4 -10.94 -22.09 11.42
CA CYS A 4 -9.86 -21.19 10.98
C CYS A 4 -9.95 -20.93 9.47
N GLY A 5 -9.52 -19.76 9.00
CA GLY A 5 -9.47 -19.40 7.57
C GLY A 5 -8.22 -19.90 6.81
N CYS A 6 -7.29 -20.57 7.50
CA CYS A 6 -6.06 -21.14 6.91
C CYS A 6 -6.36 -22.22 5.86
N LYS A 7 -5.51 -22.29 4.81
CA LYS A 7 -5.64 -23.27 3.71
C LYS A 7 -4.26 -23.67 3.17
N GLY A 8 -4.00 -24.97 3.03
CA GLY A 8 -2.73 -25.50 2.53
C GLY A 8 -1.55 -24.98 3.34
N VAL A 9 -0.48 -24.55 2.67
CA VAL A 9 0.74 -24.00 3.32
C VAL A 9 0.51 -22.69 4.10
N ARG A 10 -0.67 -22.07 3.98
CA ARG A 10 -1.02 -20.80 4.63
C ARG A 10 -1.61 -21.06 6.00
N SER A 11 -0.76 -21.37 6.96
CA SER A 11 -1.11 -21.74 8.35
C SER A 11 -0.87 -20.61 9.36
N CYS A 12 -1.51 -20.74 10.51
CA CYS A 12 -1.38 -19.88 11.69
C CYS A 12 -0.87 -20.71 12.85
N LEU A 13 -0.43 -20.09 13.95
CA LEU A 13 0.10 -20.82 15.11
C LEU A 13 -0.89 -21.86 15.65
N VAL A 14 -2.20 -21.54 15.65
CA VAL A 14 -3.24 -22.46 16.12
C VAL A 14 -3.41 -23.70 15.21
N CYS A 15 -3.17 -23.55 13.90
CA CYS A 15 -3.22 -24.68 12.96
C CYS A 15 -1.95 -25.52 13.03
N GLU A 16 -0.78 -24.89 13.23
CA GLU A 16 0.53 -25.55 13.32
C GLU A 16 0.66 -26.44 14.58
N HIS A 17 -0.15 -26.22 15.62
CA HIS A 17 -0.23 -27.19 16.72
C HIS A 17 -0.84 -28.54 16.30
N LYS A 18 -1.48 -28.63 15.12
CA LYS A 18 -2.20 -29.83 14.64
C LYS A 18 -1.63 -30.40 13.35
N GLU A 19 -0.75 -29.67 12.67
CA GLU A 19 -0.19 -29.98 11.35
C GLU A 19 1.30 -29.61 11.32
N GLU A 20 1.97 -29.86 10.19
CA GLU A 20 3.36 -29.46 10.01
C GLU A 20 3.55 -27.92 10.07
N PRO A 21 4.67 -27.44 10.62
CA PRO A 21 4.98 -26.02 10.66
C PRO A 21 4.99 -25.40 9.27
N ARG A 22 4.62 -24.12 9.19
CA ARG A 22 4.76 -23.35 7.95
C ARG A 22 6.22 -23.40 7.46
N PRO A 23 6.48 -23.73 6.19
CA PRO A 23 7.82 -23.65 5.63
C PRO A 23 8.38 -22.23 5.82
N ALA A 24 9.65 -22.14 6.22
CA ALA A 24 10.34 -20.87 6.27
C ALA A 24 10.39 -20.27 4.86
N LEU A 25 10.09 -18.98 4.74
CA LEU A 25 10.30 -18.27 3.49
C LEU A 25 11.82 -18.23 3.21
N PRO A 26 12.24 -18.38 1.94
CA PRO A 26 13.63 -18.17 1.57
C PRO A 26 14.10 -16.82 2.10
N LYS A 27 15.21 -16.82 2.84
CA LYS A 27 15.83 -15.58 3.29
C LYS A 27 16.62 -15.01 2.13
N ALA A 28 16.29 -13.78 1.73
CA ALA A 28 17.15 -13.02 0.84
C ALA A 28 18.50 -12.83 1.53
N THR A 29 19.58 -13.00 0.77
CA THR A 29 20.95 -12.87 1.26
C THR A 29 21.30 -11.41 1.58
N VAL A 30 20.63 -10.47 0.92
CA VAL A 30 20.86 -9.03 1.08
C VAL A 30 19.55 -8.32 1.42
N GLN A 31 19.55 -7.62 2.54
CA GLN A 31 18.42 -6.84 3.02
C GLN A 31 18.69 -5.35 2.86
N PHE A 32 17.78 -4.65 2.20
CA PHE A 32 17.75 -3.20 2.12
C PHE A 32 16.58 -2.66 2.92
N HIS A 33 16.78 -1.56 3.64
CA HIS A 33 15.72 -0.86 4.38
C HIS A 33 15.33 0.41 3.64
N TYR A 34 14.04 0.54 3.32
CA TYR A 34 13.53 1.69 2.59
C TYR A 34 13.52 2.94 3.49
N ASN A 35 14.23 3.98 3.06
CA ASN A 35 14.19 5.30 3.65
C ASN A 35 13.29 6.21 2.81
N HIS A 36 12.10 6.48 3.33
CA HIS A 36 11.09 7.30 2.65
C HIS A 36 11.47 8.77 2.49
N HIS A 37 12.38 9.31 3.32
CA HIS A 37 12.89 10.67 3.12
C HIS A 37 13.82 10.76 1.91
N MET A 38 14.48 9.65 1.56
CA MET A 38 15.44 9.60 0.46
C MET A 38 14.85 9.02 -0.83
N GLY A 39 13.73 8.30 -0.74
CA GLY A 39 13.19 7.53 -1.85
C GLY A 39 14.08 6.33 -2.25
N LEU A 40 14.96 5.88 -1.35
CA LEU A 40 15.97 4.85 -1.58
C LEU A 40 15.85 3.71 -0.58
N ALA A 41 16.16 2.49 -1.01
CA ALA A 41 16.36 1.37 -0.10
C ALA A 41 17.86 1.22 0.17
N VAL A 42 18.26 1.14 1.44
CA VAL A 42 19.66 1.21 1.86
C VAL A 42 20.06 -0.08 2.57
N ALA A 43 21.16 -0.69 2.16
CA ALA A 43 21.71 -1.88 2.79
C ALA A 43 22.29 -1.54 4.17
N GLU A 44 22.27 -2.51 5.08
CA GLU A 44 23.01 -2.41 6.33
C GLU A 44 24.53 -2.38 6.07
N MET A 45 25.23 -1.53 6.83
CA MET A 45 26.69 -1.42 6.79
C MET A 45 27.35 -2.70 7.30
N GLY A 46 28.47 -3.09 6.68
CA GLY A 46 29.28 -4.24 7.11
C GLY A 46 28.77 -5.60 6.64
N THR A 47 27.74 -5.64 5.78
CA THR A 47 27.38 -6.87 5.03
C THR A 47 28.46 -7.21 3.99
N GLU A 48 28.63 -8.49 3.65
CA GLU A 48 29.58 -8.96 2.61
C GLU A 48 29.45 -8.17 1.30
N VAL A 49 28.23 -7.73 0.99
CA VAL A 49 27.89 -6.97 -0.22
C VAL A 49 28.29 -5.50 -0.10
N SER A 50 28.09 -4.89 1.07
CA SER A 50 28.46 -3.48 1.32
C SER A 50 29.97 -3.27 1.47
N GLY A 51 30.70 -4.23 2.05
CA GLY A 51 32.13 -4.07 2.30
C GLY A 51 32.40 -2.84 3.18
N LYS A 52 33.11 -1.83 2.63
CA LYS A 52 33.43 -0.57 3.31
C LYS A 52 32.45 0.58 3.06
N CYS A 53 31.50 0.43 2.13
CA CYS A 53 30.61 1.52 1.69
C CYS A 53 29.15 1.07 1.79
N GLN A 54 28.27 1.95 2.27
CA GLN A 54 26.83 1.65 2.30
C GLN A 54 26.28 1.61 0.87
N LEU A 55 25.49 0.59 0.54
CA LEU A 55 24.87 0.48 -0.78
C LEU A 55 23.40 0.92 -0.74
N ALA A 56 22.95 1.52 -1.82
CA ALA A 56 21.58 1.94 -2.06
C ALA A 56 21.03 1.29 -3.32
N LEU A 57 19.74 0.97 -3.27
CA LEU A 57 18.90 0.46 -4.34
C LEU A 57 17.81 1.51 -4.59
N LEU A 58 17.66 1.94 -5.85
CA LEU A 58 16.50 2.72 -6.26
C LEU A 58 15.25 1.84 -6.18
N PHE A 59 14.24 2.30 -5.45
CA PHE A 59 13.01 1.53 -5.22
C PHE A 59 11.77 2.39 -5.55
N PRO A 60 11.54 2.67 -6.84
CA PRO A 60 10.44 3.53 -7.28
C PRO A 60 9.08 2.85 -7.13
N GLY A 61 8.03 3.66 -7.02
CA GLY A 61 6.64 3.16 -6.91
C GLY A 61 6.16 2.97 -5.47
N VAL A 62 6.83 3.58 -4.50
CA VAL A 62 6.39 3.65 -3.11
C VAL A 62 6.22 5.12 -2.74
N PHE A 63 5.06 5.46 -2.15
CA PHE A 63 4.84 6.70 -1.44
C PHE A 63 4.41 6.37 -0.01
N LEU A 64 4.95 7.08 0.98
CA LEU A 64 4.60 6.92 2.39
C LEU A 64 4.36 8.28 3.03
N TRP A 65 3.19 8.45 3.66
CA TRP A 65 2.87 9.57 4.53
C TRP A 65 2.71 9.02 5.95
N THR A 66 3.65 9.32 6.84
CA THR A 66 3.75 8.70 8.18
C THR A 66 2.62 9.10 9.14
N ASP A 67 2.13 10.32 9.03
CA ASP A 67 1.13 10.92 9.93
C ASP A 67 -0.14 11.28 9.17
N PHE A 68 -0.63 10.33 8.36
CA PHE A 68 -1.84 10.51 7.55
C PHE A 68 -3.10 10.58 8.43
N LEU A 69 -3.13 9.84 9.53
CA LEU A 69 -4.19 9.92 10.54
C LEU A 69 -3.71 10.64 11.80
N THR A 70 -4.60 11.36 12.46
CA THR A 70 -4.38 11.78 13.85
C THR A 70 -4.61 10.62 14.82
N PRO A 71 -4.07 10.67 16.05
CA PRO A 71 -4.37 9.66 17.09
C PRO A 71 -5.87 9.51 17.39
N GLN A 72 -6.64 10.59 17.30
CA GLN A 72 -8.08 10.57 17.55
C GLN A 72 -8.84 9.90 16.39
N GLU A 73 -8.44 10.16 15.15
CA GLU A 73 -8.99 9.47 13.96
C GLU A 73 -8.69 7.97 13.99
N GLU A 74 -7.46 7.58 14.32
CA GLU A 74 -7.06 6.18 14.49
C GLU A 74 -7.92 5.47 15.54
N LYS A 75 -8.11 6.09 16.70
CA LYS A 75 -8.96 5.56 17.76
C LYS A 75 -10.41 5.38 17.30
N SER A 76 -10.97 6.39 16.62
CA SER A 76 -12.34 6.35 16.11
C SER A 76 -12.52 5.26 15.05
N LEU A 77 -11.60 5.16 14.09
CA LEU A 77 -11.59 4.14 13.04
C LEU A 77 -11.51 2.73 13.62
N ALA A 78 -10.57 2.47 14.53
CA ALA A 78 -10.45 1.16 15.17
C ALA A 78 -11.73 0.76 15.92
N LEU A 79 -12.34 1.70 16.65
CA LEU A 79 -13.62 1.45 17.33
C LEU A 79 -14.77 1.18 16.36
N MET A 80 -14.82 1.88 15.21
CA MET A 80 -15.84 1.62 14.19
C MET A 80 -15.63 0.26 13.51
N MET A 81 -14.40 -0.09 13.15
CA MET A 81 -14.07 -1.38 12.55
C MET A 81 -14.44 -2.55 13.47
N ASP A 82 -14.23 -2.40 14.78
CA ASP A 82 -14.53 -3.43 15.78
C ASP A 82 -16.03 -3.62 16.07
N LYS A 83 -16.90 -2.73 15.57
CA LYS A 83 -18.36 -2.94 15.64
C LYS A 83 -18.85 -3.96 14.62
N ASP A 84 -18.16 -4.08 13.48
CA ASP A 84 -18.51 -5.00 12.41
C ASP A 84 -17.90 -6.39 12.64
N GLU A 85 -18.52 -7.43 12.06
CA GLU A 85 -18.03 -8.80 12.20
C GLU A 85 -16.69 -9.01 11.49
N TRP A 86 -15.69 -9.44 12.26
CA TRP A 86 -14.41 -9.89 11.73
C TRP A 86 -14.47 -11.34 11.23
N LYS A 87 -14.39 -11.54 9.91
CA LYS A 87 -14.38 -12.89 9.30
C LYS A 87 -12.98 -13.50 9.32
N PRO A 88 -12.80 -14.79 9.66
CA PRO A 88 -11.51 -15.47 9.57
C PRO A 88 -10.90 -15.40 8.16
N SER A 89 -9.59 -15.15 8.09
CA SER A 89 -8.81 -15.11 6.87
C SER A 89 -7.58 -16.02 6.99
N GLN A 90 -6.86 -16.18 5.88
CA GLN A 90 -5.66 -17.03 5.81
C GLN A 90 -4.54 -16.52 6.70
N SER A 91 -3.70 -17.45 7.15
CA SER A 91 -2.51 -17.18 7.94
C SER A 91 -2.81 -16.35 9.20
N GLY A 92 -3.86 -16.75 9.93
CA GLY A 92 -4.16 -16.23 11.27
C GLY A 92 -4.80 -14.85 11.30
N ARG A 93 -5.14 -14.25 10.16
CA ARG A 93 -5.74 -12.92 10.08
C ARG A 93 -7.26 -12.96 10.17
N ARG A 94 -7.87 -11.80 10.36
CA ARG A 94 -9.29 -11.57 10.12
C ARG A 94 -9.48 -10.46 9.10
N LYS A 95 -10.65 -10.40 8.47
CA LYS A 95 -10.95 -9.41 7.45
C LYS A 95 -12.40 -8.95 7.43
N GLN A 96 -12.62 -7.76 6.88
CA GLN A 96 -13.91 -7.24 6.44
C GLN A 96 -13.73 -6.76 5.00
N ASP A 97 -14.54 -7.24 4.06
CA ASP A 97 -14.42 -6.90 2.63
C ASP A 97 -15.65 -6.07 2.22
N TYR A 98 -15.41 -4.90 1.64
CA TYR A 98 -16.42 -4.01 1.08
C TYR A 98 -16.06 -3.78 -0.40
N GLY A 99 -16.88 -4.28 -1.31
CA GLY A 99 -16.55 -4.26 -2.73
C GLY A 99 -17.33 -5.29 -3.53
N PRO A 100 -17.02 -5.44 -4.82
CA PRO A 100 -17.64 -6.44 -5.66
C PRO A 100 -17.32 -7.87 -5.20
N LYS A 101 -18.19 -8.81 -5.59
CA LYS A 101 -17.87 -10.23 -5.49
C LYS A 101 -16.95 -10.63 -6.64
N VAL A 102 -15.75 -11.11 -6.31
CA VAL A 102 -14.72 -11.47 -7.28
C VAL A 102 -14.48 -12.98 -7.28
N ASN A 103 -14.43 -13.58 -8.47
CA ASN A 103 -13.90 -14.92 -8.69
C ASN A 103 -12.56 -14.81 -9.42
N PHE A 104 -11.48 -14.81 -8.64
CA PHE A 104 -10.11 -14.65 -9.16
C PHE A 104 -9.71 -15.74 -10.16
N LYS A 105 -10.06 -17.01 -9.90
CA LYS A 105 -9.71 -18.13 -10.79
C LYS A 105 -10.37 -18.01 -12.17
N LYS A 106 -11.59 -17.48 -12.23
CA LYS A 106 -12.33 -17.31 -13.49
C LYS A 106 -12.20 -15.90 -14.07
N GLN A 107 -11.45 -15.00 -13.42
CA GLN A 107 -11.36 -13.58 -13.74
C GLN A 107 -12.75 -12.94 -13.99
N ARG A 108 -13.68 -13.18 -13.04
CA ARG A 108 -15.04 -12.63 -13.11
C ARG A 108 -15.33 -11.74 -11.91
N VAL A 109 -15.95 -10.59 -12.17
CA VAL A 109 -16.40 -9.65 -11.16
C VAL A 109 -17.90 -9.44 -11.27
N ARG A 110 -18.59 -9.30 -10.14
CA ARG A 110 -20.02 -8.98 -10.09
C ARG A 110 -20.27 -7.88 -9.07
N ALA A 111 -21.06 -6.90 -9.45
CA ALA A 111 -21.51 -5.82 -8.58
C ALA A 111 -22.58 -6.26 -7.56
N ALA A 112 -23.04 -7.51 -7.59
CA ALA A 112 -24.10 -8.02 -6.72
C ALA A 112 -23.72 -7.90 -5.24
N GLY A 113 -24.62 -7.34 -4.43
CA GLY A 113 -24.42 -7.11 -2.99
C GLY A 113 -23.57 -5.88 -2.64
N PHE A 114 -22.81 -5.33 -3.58
CA PHE A 114 -22.06 -4.10 -3.35
C PHE A 114 -22.99 -2.89 -3.47
N SER A 115 -23.07 -2.04 -2.45
CA SER A 115 -23.89 -0.82 -2.46
C SER A 115 -23.07 0.46 -2.37
N GLY A 116 -21.78 0.36 -2.06
CA GLY A 116 -20.91 1.48 -1.79
C GLY A 116 -19.83 1.09 -0.78
N LEU A 117 -18.88 2.01 -0.56
CA LEU A 117 -17.88 1.87 0.50
C LEU A 117 -18.48 2.29 1.86
N PRO A 118 -17.96 1.80 2.99
CA PRO A 118 -18.42 2.21 4.32
C PRO A 118 -18.20 3.71 4.57
N SER A 119 -19.08 4.36 5.33
CA SER A 119 -19.03 5.82 5.54
C SER A 119 -17.74 6.28 6.22
N LEU A 120 -17.10 5.41 7.02
CA LEU A 120 -15.78 5.66 7.62
C LEU A 120 -14.69 6.01 6.58
N SER A 121 -14.90 5.64 5.32
CA SER A 121 -13.96 5.85 4.21
C SER A 121 -14.05 7.22 3.59
N GLN A 122 -15.20 7.89 3.70
CA GLN A 122 -15.43 9.20 3.11
C GLN A 122 -14.35 10.24 3.49
N PRO A 123 -14.02 10.46 4.77
CA PRO A 123 -12.98 11.41 5.14
C PRO A 123 -11.58 10.99 4.64
N LEU A 124 -11.31 9.67 4.58
CA LEU A 124 -10.03 9.14 4.09
C LEU A 124 -9.87 9.43 2.59
N LEU A 125 -10.89 9.12 1.78
CA LEU A 125 -10.89 9.38 0.34
C LEU A 125 -10.84 10.88 0.04
N HIS A 126 -11.57 11.70 0.80
CA HIS A 126 -11.50 13.15 0.65
C HIS A 126 -10.06 13.67 0.84
N ARG A 127 -9.36 13.21 1.88
CA ARG A 127 -7.96 13.56 2.15
C ARG A 127 -7.01 13.01 1.07
N MET A 128 -7.22 11.77 0.63
CA MET A 128 -6.44 11.17 -0.47
C MET A 128 -6.55 11.98 -1.76
N ASN A 129 -7.74 12.45 -2.11
CA ASN A 129 -7.97 13.20 -3.35
C ASN A 129 -7.35 14.62 -3.33
N GLN A 130 -6.90 15.11 -2.18
CA GLN A 130 -6.08 16.33 -2.10
C GLN A 130 -4.62 16.08 -2.50
N ILE A 131 -4.17 14.82 -2.50
CA ILE A 131 -2.82 14.44 -2.93
C ILE A 131 -2.81 14.44 -4.48
N PRO A 132 -1.92 15.20 -5.15
CA PRO A 132 -2.01 15.42 -6.60
C PRO A 132 -2.09 14.15 -7.46
N PHE A 133 -1.36 13.10 -7.12
CA PHE A 133 -1.33 11.83 -7.88
C PHE A 133 -2.44 10.83 -7.47
N LEU A 134 -3.25 11.17 -6.47
CA LEU A 134 -4.45 10.43 -6.05
C LEU A 134 -5.73 11.23 -6.32
N ARG A 135 -5.66 12.38 -6.99
CA ARG A 135 -6.82 13.25 -7.22
C ARG A 135 -8.01 12.55 -7.90
N ASP A 136 -7.70 11.62 -8.79
CA ASP A 136 -8.64 10.79 -9.57
C ASP A 136 -8.73 9.35 -9.04
N PHE A 137 -8.19 9.07 -7.85
CA PHE A 137 -8.26 7.74 -7.24
C PHE A 137 -9.69 7.43 -6.81
N ASN A 138 -10.34 6.51 -7.52
CA ASN A 138 -11.71 6.10 -7.26
C ASN A 138 -11.78 4.59 -6.94
N PRO A 139 -11.52 4.20 -5.68
CA PRO A 139 -11.50 2.79 -5.32
C PRO A 139 -12.90 2.18 -5.35
N VAL A 140 -13.00 0.95 -5.87
CA VAL A 140 -14.23 0.15 -5.88
C VAL A 140 -14.20 -0.99 -4.86
N GLU A 141 -13.09 -1.12 -4.15
CA GLU A 141 -12.90 -2.13 -3.13
C GLU A 141 -12.12 -1.54 -1.96
N GLN A 142 -12.52 -2.00 -0.77
CA GLN A 142 -11.91 -1.71 0.50
C GLN A 142 -11.87 -2.99 1.35
N CYS A 143 -10.67 -3.39 1.76
CA CYS A 143 -10.46 -4.52 2.64
C CYS A 143 -9.87 -4.04 3.96
N HIS A 144 -10.54 -4.34 5.07
CA HIS A 144 -9.94 -4.25 6.39
C HIS A 144 -9.24 -5.56 6.71
N LEU A 145 -8.01 -5.48 7.20
CA LEU A 145 -7.27 -6.64 7.68
C LEU A 145 -6.83 -6.41 9.11
N GLU A 146 -7.05 -7.43 9.94
CA GLU A 146 -6.50 -7.50 11.28
C GLU A 146 -5.43 -8.58 11.37
N TYR A 147 -4.34 -8.21 12.02
CA TYR A 147 -3.22 -9.06 12.37
C TYR A 147 -3.11 -9.14 13.89
N ASP A 148 -2.93 -10.35 14.40
CA ASP A 148 -2.78 -10.68 15.81
C ASP A 148 -1.51 -11.54 16.00
N PRO A 149 -0.52 -11.08 16.77
CA PRO A 149 0.69 -11.85 17.04
C PRO A 149 0.40 -13.20 17.71
N SER A 150 -0.64 -13.31 18.55
CA SER A 150 -1.00 -14.57 19.22
C SER A 150 -1.46 -15.66 18.24
N ARG A 151 -1.93 -15.24 17.06
CA ARG A 151 -2.30 -16.11 15.94
C ARG A 151 -1.12 -16.39 15.02
N GLY A 152 0.00 -15.68 15.18
CA GLY A 152 1.08 -15.62 14.22
C GLY A 152 0.60 -15.10 12.88
N SER A 153 -0.23 -14.05 12.89
CA SER A 153 -0.78 -13.46 11.68
C SER A 153 0.30 -13.01 10.71
N ALA A 154 0.11 -13.30 9.43
CA ALA A 154 1.05 -12.94 8.37
C ALA A 154 0.35 -12.87 7.01
N ILE A 155 1.02 -12.34 5.99
CA ILE A 155 0.64 -12.56 4.59
C ILE A 155 1.85 -13.04 3.80
N ASP A 156 1.66 -14.12 3.04
CA ASP A 156 2.67 -14.66 2.13
C ASP A 156 3.05 -13.65 1.03
N PRO A 157 4.26 -13.76 0.46
CA PRO A 157 4.64 -13.00 -0.74
C PRO A 157 3.63 -13.19 -1.88
N HIS A 158 3.09 -12.08 -2.39
CA HIS A 158 2.10 -12.08 -3.45
C HIS A 158 2.11 -10.77 -4.24
N LEU A 159 1.42 -10.78 -5.39
CA LEU A 159 1.00 -9.59 -6.13
C LEU A 159 -0.53 -9.51 -6.05
N ASP A 160 -1.07 -8.29 -6.01
CA ASP A 160 -2.50 -8.07 -6.25
C ASP A 160 -2.82 -8.34 -7.72
N ASP A 161 -4.03 -8.86 -7.98
CA ASP A 161 -4.51 -9.22 -9.31
C ASP A 161 -4.61 -8.03 -10.28
N ALA A 162 -3.58 -7.82 -11.10
CA ALA A 162 -3.51 -6.71 -12.06
C ALA A 162 -4.56 -6.77 -13.18
N TRP A 163 -5.21 -7.92 -13.40
CA TRP A 163 -6.34 -8.00 -14.34
C TRP A 163 -7.54 -7.19 -13.85
N LEU A 164 -7.75 -7.09 -12.54
CA LEU A 164 -8.89 -6.39 -11.94
C LEU A 164 -8.50 -5.06 -11.30
N TRP A 165 -7.37 -5.01 -10.61
CA TRP A 165 -6.97 -3.83 -9.83
C TRP A 165 -6.08 -2.90 -10.65
N GLY A 166 -6.33 -1.60 -10.55
CA GLY A 166 -5.63 -0.53 -11.26
C GLY A 166 -4.38 -0.05 -10.55
N GLU A 167 -3.77 1.00 -11.10
CA GLU A 167 -2.36 1.35 -10.89
C GLU A 167 -1.97 1.57 -9.43
N ARG A 168 -2.86 2.16 -8.64
CA ARG A 168 -2.57 2.60 -7.28
C ARG A 168 -3.21 1.65 -6.29
N LEU A 169 -2.39 1.04 -5.44
CA LEU A 169 -2.85 0.30 -4.26
C LEU A 169 -2.59 1.17 -3.03
N VAL A 170 -3.63 1.60 -2.34
CA VAL A 170 -3.51 2.50 -1.19
C VAL A 170 -3.78 1.73 0.09
N THR A 171 -2.90 1.83 1.09
CA THR A 171 -3.09 1.18 2.40
C THR A 171 -2.91 2.18 3.53
N VAL A 172 -3.89 2.29 4.42
CA VAL A 172 -3.80 3.05 5.67
C VAL A 172 -3.49 2.08 6.81
N ASN A 173 -2.46 2.35 7.59
CA ASN A 173 -1.99 1.53 8.70
C ASN A 173 -2.44 2.08 10.05
N LEU A 174 -2.88 1.22 10.97
CA LEU A 174 -3.43 1.61 12.27
C LEU A 174 -2.91 0.70 13.40
N LEU A 175 -2.94 1.23 14.62
CA LEU A 175 -2.61 0.63 15.93
C LEU A 175 -1.13 0.29 16.15
N SER A 176 -0.50 -0.42 15.21
CA SER A 176 0.88 -0.87 15.35
C SER A 176 1.66 -0.68 14.06
N THR A 177 2.93 -0.34 14.23
CA THR A 177 3.93 -0.42 13.16
C THR A 177 4.07 -1.87 12.68
N VAL A 178 4.31 -2.04 11.39
CA VAL A 178 4.68 -3.32 10.76
C VAL A 178 5.77 -3.10 9.73
N THR A 179 6.45 -4.15 9.30
CA THR A 179 7.33 -4.09 8.12
C THR A 179 6.69 -4.82 6.94
N LEU A 180 6.54 -4.11 5.82
CA LEU A 180 6.22 -4.73 4.53
C LEU A 180 7.53 -5.15 3.86
N THR A 181 7.62 -6.43 3.49
CA THR A 181 8.79 -7.01 2.82
C THR A 181 8.50 -7.20 1.35
N PHE A 182 9.38 -6.71 0.50
CA PHE A 182 9.35 -6.89 -0.95
C PHE A 182 10.43 -7.87 -1.38
N THR A 183 10.06 -8.85 -2.19
CA THR A 183 10.98 -9.83 -2.79
C THR A 183 10.69 -10.03 -4.28
N ARG A 184 11.67 -10.52 -5.02
CA ARG A 184 11.52 -10.96 -6.41
C ARG A 184 12.00 -12.39 -6.52
N GLY A 185 11.30 -13.22 -7.30
CA GLY A 185 11.71 -14.60 -7.56
C GLY A 185 12.50 -14.76 -8.86
N ASP A 186 12.58 -13.71 -9.67
CA ASP A 186 13.23 -13.75 -10.97
C ASP A 186 14.76 -13.68 -10.85
N GLY A 187 15.44 -14.14 -11.91
CA GLY A 187 16.89 -14.07 -12.03
C GLY A 187 17.40 -12.75 -12.60
N GLU A 188 16.54 -11.73 -12.73
CA GLU A 188 16.98 -10.43 -13.23
C GLU A 188 17.97 -9.77 -12.25
N LEU A 189 18.76 -8.84 -12.76
CA LEU A 189 19.71 -8.10 -11.95
C LEU A 189 19.07 -6.80 -11.46
N VAL A 190 19.30 -6.48 -10.19
CA VAL A 190 19.04 -5.15 -9.62
C VAL A 190 20.35 -4.40 -9.48
N GLU A 191 20.34 -3.13 -9.89
CA GLU A 191 21.50 -2.25 -9.76
C GLU A 191 21.53 -1.60 -8.38
N VAL A 192 22.69 -1.65 -7.74
CA VAL A 192 22.95 -1.01 -6.46
C VAL A 192 24.19 -0.14 -6.56
N ARG A 193 24.18 0.99 -5.88
CA ARG A 193 25.24 2.02 -5.95
C ARG A 193 25.65 2.43 -4.54
N PRO A 194 26.86 2.95 -4.32
CA PRO A 194 27.20 3.58 -3.05
C PRO A 194 26.20 4.69 -2.68
N LEU A 195 25.75 4.71 -1.42
CA LEU A 195 24.73 5.65 -0.94
C LEU A 195 25.13 7.11 -1.20
N GLU A 196 26.40 7.45 -0.97
CA GLU A 196 26.97 8.79 -1.17
C GLU A 196 26.75 9.29 -2.61
N GLU A 197 26.94 8.41 -3.61
CA GLU A 197 26.72 8.72 -5.02
C GLU A 197 25.23 8.99 -5.35
N CYS A 198 24.30 8.47 -4.54
CA CYS A 198 22.86 8.68 -4.70
C CYS A 198 22.38 9.98 -4.04
N VAL A 199 23.06 10.46 -3.00
CA VAL A 199 22.64 11.63 -2.21
C VAL A 199 23.22 12.93 -2.76
N ASP A 200 24.47 12.94 -3.23
CA ASP A 200 25.13 14.16 -3.70
C ASP A 200 24.47 14.79 -4.94
N LYS A 201 23.63 14.04 -5.66
CA LYS A 201 22.94 14.53 -6.86
C LYS A 201 21.54 15.07 -6.62
N SER A 202 20.92 14.80 -5.46
CA SER A 202 19.59 15.37 -5.15
C SER A 202 19.65 16.85 -4.76
N LYS A 203 20.79 17.30 -4.20
CA LYS A 203 21.03 18.73 -3.87
C LYS A 203 21.22 19.63 -5.10
N ASN A 204 21.66 19.08 -6.24
CA ASN A 204 21.87 19.86 -7.46
C ASN A 204 20.62 19.94 -8.36
N ALA A 205 19.56 19.18 -8.06
CA ALA A 205 18.30 19.18 -8.82
C ALA A 205 17.25 20.16 -8.27
N SER A 206 17.42 20.67 -7.04
CA SER A 206 16.49 21.61 -6.41
C SER A 206 16.65 23.06 -6.88
N ASP A 207 17.74 23.40 -7.58
CA ASP A 207 18.05 24.79 -7.98
C ASP A 207 17.55 25.17 -9.39
N SER A 208 16.87 24.28 -10.10
CA SER A 208 16.40 24.53 -11.49
C SER A 208 14.90 24.41 -11.72
N ALA A 209 14.09 24.20 -10.67
CA ALA A 209 12.62 24.14 -10.77
C ALA A 209 11.97 25.45 -10.28
N ASN A 210 12.31 26.57 -10.92
CA ASN A 210 11.55 27.80 -10.77
C ASN A 210 11.32 28.42 -12.14
N ASP A 211 10.39 27.86 -12.92
CA ASP A 211 9.81 28.59 -14.03
C ASP A 211 8.31 28.32 -14.24
N GLY A 212 7.58 29.44 -14.24
CA GLY A 212 6.20 29.74 -14.59
C GLY A 212 5.14 28.65 -14.78
N PHE A 213 4.08 28.70 -13.95
CA PHE A 213 2.74 28.37 -14.43
C PHE A 213 1.74 29.50 -14.12
N VAL A 214 1.29 30.15 -15.19
CA VAL A 214 0.31 31.24 -15.21
C VAL A 214 -1.10 30.68 -15.02
N SER A 215 -1.81 31.26 -14.05
CA SER A 215 -3.22 31.01 -13.73
C SER A 215 -4.14 31.61 -14.80
N THR A 216 -5.11 30.84 -15.29
CA THR A 216 -6.37 31.41 -15.78
C THR A 216 -7.56 30.71 -15.14
N SER A 217 -8.33 31.52 -14.42
CA SER A 217 -9.56 31.21 -13.69
C SER A 217 -10.74 30.97 -14.63
N LYS A 218 -11.68 30.08 -14.25
CA LYS A 218 -13.13 30.27 -14.49
C LYS A 218 -14.02 29.38 -13.59
N SER A 219 -14.69 30.06 -12.65
CA SER A 219 -16.03 29.90 -12.07
C SER A 219 -16.68 28.50 -11.83
N ARG A 220 -17.08 28.32 -10.56
CA ARG A 220 -18.03 27.32 -10.01
C ARG A 220 -19.48 27.58 -10.45
N PRO A 221 -20.39 26.62 -10.18
CA PRO A 221 -21.63 26.95 -9.50
C PRO A 221 -21.82 26.16 -8.20
N ALA A 222 -22.58 26.76 -7.27
CA ALA A 222 -22.90 26.26 -5.94
C ALA A 222 -24.16 25.38 -5.95
N LEU A 223 -24.20 24.37 -5.08
CA LEU A 223 -25.45 23.77 -4.57
C LEU A 223 -25.29 23.39 -3.09
N SER A 224 -26.44 23.42 -2.43
CA SER A 224 -26.71 23.75 -1.04
C SER A 224 -26.69 22.60 -0.03
N ASN A 225 -26.22 22.94 1.18
CA ASN A 225 -26.66 22.55 2.51
C ASN A 225 -27.36 21.18 2.70
N ILE A 226 -26.64 20.24 3.30
CA ILE A 226 -27.18 19.30 4.29
C ILE A 226 -26.15 19.24 5.44
N GLY A 227 -26.60 19.54 6.65
CA GLY A 227 -25.75 19.82 7.81
C GLY A 227 -25.12 18.60 8.45
N PHE A 228 -23.87 18.78 8.87
CA PHE A 228 -23.24 18.05 9.97
C PHE A 228 -22.25 19.02 10.63
N ASP A 229 -22.79 19.87 11.51
CA ASP A 229 -21.96 20.71 12.38
C ASP A 229 -21.23 19.82 13.39
N GLU A 230 -20.00 20.24 13.70
CA GLU A 230 -19.14 19.75 14.78
C GLU A 230 -18.15 18.60 14.49
N LEU A 231 -17.41 18.70 13.38
CA LEU A 231 -16.08 18.07 13.22
C LEU A 231 -15.07 18.94 12.44
N SER A 232 -15.33 20.25 12.32
CA SER A 232 -14.43 21.19 11.64
C SER A 232 -13.87 22.26 12.58
N ALA A 233 -12.89 21.88 13.39
CA ALA A 233 -12.01 22.83 14.07
C ALA A 233 -10.69 22.15 14.49
N ALA A 234 -9.85 21.82 13.51
CA ALA A 234 -8.39 21.75 13.64
C ALA A 234 -7.79 21.60 12.24
N SER A 235 -7.80 22.70 11.47
CA SER A 235 -6.88 22.85 10.34
C SER A 235 -5.49 23.14 10.89
N ASP A 236 -4.83 22.14 11.47
CA ASP A 236 -3.39 22.22 11.67
C ASP A 236 -2.72 21.69 10.42
N GLY A 237 -2.03 22.59 9.72
CA GLY A 237 -1.35 22.33 8.46
C GLY A 237 -0.25 21.28 8.59
N HIS A 238 -0.60 20.02 8.50
CA HIS A 238 0.33 18.95 8.15
C HIS A 238 0.36 18.83 6.62
N GLN A 239 1.12 19.71 5.98
CA GLN A 239 1.58 19.43 4.62
C GLN A 239 2.51 18.22 4.66
N PRO A 240 2.45 17.29 3.69
CA PRO A 240 3.41 16.20 3.62
C PRO A 240 4.81 16.81 3.52
N LEU A 241 5.67 16.52 4.50
CA LEU A 241 7.10 16.87 4.45
C LEU A 241 7.66 16.33 3.13
N ASN A 242 8.21 17.24 2.31
CA ASN A 242 8.87 17.03 1.01
C ASN A 242 9.22 15.56 0.71
N VAL A 243 8.25 14.82 0.16
CA VAL A 243 8.49 13.46 -0.35
C VAL A 243 9.12 13.62 -1.73
N LEU A 244 10.41 13.32 -1.84
CA LEU A 244 11.09 13.24 -3.13
C LEU A 244 10.48 12.09 -3.92
N PHE A 245 9.53 12.40 -4.80
CA PHE A 245 8.94 11.43 -5.70
C PHE A 245 9.96 11.15 -6.81
N VAL A 246 10.68 10.04 -6.73
CA VAL A 246 11.49 9.57 -7.87
C VAL A 246 10.50 9.12 -8.94
N ARG A 247 10.20 9.98 -9.92
CA ARG A 247 9.26 9.65 -10.99
C ARG A 247 9.86 8.56 -11.86
N THR A 248 9.02 7.67 -12.37
CA THR A 248 9.39 6.63 -13.35
C THR A 248 9.95 7.17 -14.66
N THR A 249 9.81 8.48 -14.92
CA THR A 249 10.29 9.17 -16.12
C THR A 249 11.56 9.98 -15.91
N ASP A 250 12.05 10.12 -14.67
CA ASP A 250 13.33 10.80 -14.46
C ASP A 250 14.41 9.85 -14.98
N SER A 251 14.90 10.17 -16.18
CA SER A 251 15.95 9.44 -16.88
C SER A 251 17.05 9.11 -15.88
N ILE A 252 17.29 7.80 -15.67
CA ILE A 252 18.37 7.31 -14.82
C ILE A 252 19.64 8.02 -15.27
N PRO A 253 20.26 8.88 -14.44
CA PRO A 253 21.52 9.49 -14.83
C PRO A 253 22.53 8.35 -14.99
N GLU A 254 23.04 8.16 -16.22
CA GLU A 254 24.22 7.33 -16.45
C GLU A 254 25.33 7.89 -15.56
N CYS A 255 25.75 7.11 -14.57
CA CYS A 255 26.67 7.57 -13.54
C CYS A 255 27.86 6.62 -13.49
N SER A 256 29.05 7.15 -13.76
CA SER A 256 30.34 6.47 -13.78
C SER A 256 30.87 6.15 -12.36
N GLY A 257 30.03 5.57 -11.52
CA GLY A 257 30.38 5.07 -10.19
C GLY A 257 30.44 3.54 -10.15
N SER A 258 30.90 2.97 -9.03
CA SER A 258 31.08 1.51 -8.84
C SER A 258 29.74 0.76 -8.69
N THR A 259 28.91 0.82 -9.73
CA THR A 259 27.62 0.14 -9.79
C THR A 259 27.84 -1.37 -9.66
N LYS A 260 27.20 -1.98 -8.65
CA LYS A 260 27.14 -3.43 -8.49
C LYS A 260 25.80 -3.94 -8.97
N ARG A 261 25.77 -5.21 -9.38
CA ARG A 261 24.57 -5.91 -9.80
C ARG A 261 24.36 -7.11 -8.90
N LEU A 262 23.17 -7.22 -8.31
CA LEU A 262 22.77 -8.34 -7.47
C LEU A 262 21.64 -9.08 -8.17
N ALA A 263 21.56 -10.41 -8.02
CA ALA A 263 20.39 -11.13 -8.49
C ALA A 263 19.17 -10.73 -7.63
N ALA A 264 18.05 -10.43 -8.26
CA ALA A 264 16.85 -9.93 -7.57
C ALA A 264 16.32 -10.93 -6.53
N ARG A 265 16.45 -12.24 -6.79
CA ARG A 265 16.16 -13.32 -5.83
C ARG A 265 16.95 -13.29 -4.52
N ASP A 266 18.12 -12.67 -4.52
CA ASP A 266 18.99 -12.56 -3.34
C ASP A 266 18.73 -11.26 -2.58
N VAL A 267 17.82 -10.40 -3.05
CA VAL A 267 17.54 -9.08 -2.50
C VAL A 267 16.13 -9.02 -1.91
N CYS A 268 15.99 -8.44 -0.72
CA CYS A 268 14.71 -7.99 -0.21
C CYS A 268 14.75 -6.53 0.23
N VAL A 269 13.63 -5.84 0.03
CA VAL A 269 13.43 -4.47 0.52
C VAL A 269 12.44 -4.49 1.68
N ARG A 270 12.78 -3.83 2.77
CA ARG A 270 12.03 -3.77 4.02
C ARG A 270 11.50 -2.35 4.18
N LEU A 271 10.19 -2.19 4.17
CA LEU A 271 9.51 -0.91 4.32
C LEU A 271 8.77 -0.89 5.66
N PRO A 272 9.28 -0.18 6.68
CA PRO A 272 8.52 0.09 7.88
C PRO A 272 7.28 0.93 7.55
N LEU A 273 6.13 0.50 8.06
CA LEU A 273 4.84 1.17 7.96
C LEU A 273 4.39 1.55 9.37
N PRO A 274 4.66 2.78 9.83
CA PRO A 274 4.23 3.25 11.15
C PRO A 274 2.71 3.20 11.32
N ALA A 275 2.23 3.08 12.56
CA ALA A 275 0.82 3.35 12.85
C ALA A 275 0.44 4.76 12.36
N ARG A 276 -0.80 4.94 11.89
CA ARG A 276 -1.36 6.17 11.29
C ARG A 276 -0.82 6.56 9.92
N SER A 277 0.02 5.74 9.30
CA SER A 277 0.57 6.03 7.98
C SER A 277 -0.35 5.66 6.82
N LEU A 278 -0.20 6.34 5.69
CA LEU A 278 -0.73 5.95 4.39
C LEU A 278 0.42 5.57 3.46
N MET A 279 0.32 4.40 2.84
CA MET A 279 1.22 3.91 1.80
C MET A 279 0.48 3.84 0.46
N VAL A 280 1.15 4.23 -0.62
CA VAL A 280 0.71 3.93 -1.99
C VAL A 280 1.77 3.08 -2.67
N LEU A 281 1.34 1.97 -3.25
CA LEU A 281 2.15 1.18 -4.19
C LEU A 281 1.69 1.44 -5.63
N SER A 282 2.67 1.65 -6.49
CA SER A 282 2.50 1.78 -7.94
C SER A 282 3.78 1.28 -8.65
N GLY A 283 3.76 1.28 -9.98
CA GLY A 283 4.92 1.05 -10.83
C GLY A 283 5.67 -0.26 -10.50
N PRO A 284 7.02 -0.26 -10.54
CA PRO A 284 7.80 -1.44 -10.28
C PRO A 284 7.53 -2.09 -8.93
N ALA A 285 7.39 -1.32 -7.84
CA ALA A 285 7.11 -1.86 -6.51
C ALA A 285 5.79 -2.65 -6.46
N ARG A 286 4.76 -2.19 -7.19
CA ARG A 286 3.47 -2.89 -7.30
C ARG A 286 3.56 -4.14 -8.18
N HIS A 287 4.20 -4.04 -9.34
CA HIS A 287 4.06 -5.02 -10.42
C HIS A 287 5.16 -6.06 -10.48
N LYS A 288 6.34 -5.74 -9.98
CA LYS A 288 7.52 -6.61 -10.07
C LYS A 288 7.86 -7.28 -8.75
N TRP A 289 7.54 -6.65 -7.61
CA TRP A 289 7.94 -7.13 -6.30
C TRP A 289 6.77 -7.77 -5.56
N LEU A 290 6.93 -9.04 -5.20
CA LEU A 290 6.03 -9.72 -4.27
C LEU A 290 6.11 -9.03 -2.92
N HIS A 291 4.98 -8.65 -2.35
CA HIS A 291 4.94 -8.03 -1.03
C HIS A 291 4.36 -8.99 0.02
N ALA A 292 4.88 -8.88 1.24
CA ALA A 292 4.56 -9.78 2.36
C ALA A 292 4.63 -9.05 3.70
N VAL A 293 3.86 -9.52 4.68
CA VAL A 293 4.06 -9.18 6.10
C VAL A 293 4.48 -10.48 6.78
N ARG A 294 5.72 -10.50 7.30
CA ARG A 294 6.24 -11.69 7.98
C ARG A 294 5.64 -11.80 9.38
N ARG A 295 5.63 -13.01 9.94
CA ARG A 295 5.03 -13.27 11.26
C ARG A 295 5.78 -12.52 12.35
N GLU A 296 7.10 -12.51 12.27
CA GLU A 296 8.00 -11.80 13.17
C GLU A 296 7.89 -10.27 13.09
N ASP A 297 7.29 -9.73 12.03
CA ASP A 297 7.09 -8.29 11.88
C ASP A 297 5.77 -7.79 12.53
N VAL A 298 4.91 -8.72 12.97
CA VAL A 298 3.67 -8.42 13.70
C VAL A 298 3.93 -8.58 15.19
N CYS A 299 4.33 -7.50 15.85
CA CYS A 299 4.65 -7.51 17.29
C CYS A 299 3.47 -7.16 18.21
N ALA A 300 2.43 -6.54 17.65
CA ALA A 300 1.20 -6.15 18.36
C ALA A 300 0.01 -6.21 17.40
N ARG A 301 -1.21 -6.06 17.95
CA ARG A 301 -2.43 -5.98 17.14
C ARG A 301 -2.28 -4.84 16.12
N ARG A 302 -2.49 -5.17 14.85
CA ARG A 302 -2.40 -4.22 13.74
C ARG A 302 -3.67 -4.28 12.92
N LEU A 303 -4.20 -3.11 12.60
CA LEU A 303 -5.27 -2.93 11.63
C LEU A 303 -4.74 -2.24 10.39
N CYS A 304 -5.29 -2.56 9.22
CA CYS A 304 -5.09 -1.74 8.03
C CYS A 304 -6.32 -1.74 7.15
N ILE A 305 -6.47 -0.67 6.37
CA ILE A 305 -7.49 -0.50 5.34
C ILE A 305 -6.75 -0.43 4.00
N THR A 306 -7.04 -1.35 3.10
CA THR A 306 -6.51 -1.35 1.73
C THR A 306 -7.61 -0.97 0.75
N PHE A 307 -7.35 0.00 -0.12
CA PHE A 307 -8.24 0.49 -1.16
C PHE A 307 -7.69 0.13 -2.54
N ARG A 308 -8.58 -0.28 -3.44
CA ARG A 308 -8.21 -0.69 -4.81
C ARG A 308 -9.14 -0.07 -5.84
N GLU A 309 -8.56 0.58 -6.83
CA GLU A 309 -9.25 1.06 -8.03
C GLU A 309 -9.31 -0.03 -9.12
N LEU A 310 -10.15 0.18 -10.13
CA LEU A 310 -10.28 -0.72 -11.26
C LEU A 310 -9.09 -0.61 -12.23
N SER A 311 -8.73 -1.73 -12.84
CA SER A 311 -7.73 -1.76 -13.92
C SER A 311 -8.27 -1.05 -15.17
N PRO A 312 -7.40 -0.60 -16.08
CA PRO A 312 -7.82 0.02 -17.34
C PRO A 312 -8.81 -0.82 -18.17
N ALA A 313 -8.79 -2.15 -18.00
CA ALA A 313 -9.73 -3.05 -18.68
C ALA A 313 -11.19 -2.82 -18.28
N PHE A 314 -11.45 -2.24 -17.10
CA PHE A 314 -12.78 -1.93 -16.58
C PHE A 314 -13.12 -0.43 -16.62
N CYS A 315 -12.19 0.41 -17.10
CA CYS A 315 -12.40 1.85 -17.24
C CYS A 315 -12.96 2.18 -18.64
N PRO A 316 -13.34 3.46 -18.93
CA PRO A 316 -13.82 3.85 -20.25
C PRO A 316 -12.86 3.45 -21.38
N GLY A 317 -13.39 2.79 -22.42
CA GLY A 317 -12.61 2.20 -23.52
C GLY A 317 -12.03 0.81 -23.24
N GLY A 318 -12.23 0.27 -22.04
CA GLY A 318 -11.79 -1.07 -21.65
C GLY A 318 -12.75 -2.19 -22.09
N VAL A 319 -12.22 -3.42 -22.22
CA VAL A 319 -13.00 -4.61 -22.65
C VAL A 319 -14.12 -5.02 -21.68
N HIS A 320 -14.08 -4.54 -20.44
CA HIS A 320 -15.05 -4.76 -19.37
C HIS A 320 -15.65 -3.44 -18.85
N GLU A 321 -15.70 -2.40 -19.70
CA GLU A 321 -16.22 -1.08 -19.35
C GLU A 321 -17.63 -1.14 -18.76
N SER A 322 -18.51 -2.00 -19.30
CA SER A 322 -19.89 -2.12 -18.80
C SER A 322 -19.94 -2.57 -17.33
N GLU A 323 -19.19 -3.62 -16.99
CA GLU A 323 -19.06 -4.11 -15.62
C GLU A 323 -18.40 -3.06 -14.71
N GLY A 324 -17.37 -2.37 -15.20
CA GLY A 324 -16.68 -1.34 -14.44
C GLY A 324 -17.57 -0.12 -14.16
N ASN A 325 -18.31 0.37 -15.15
CA ASN A 325 -19.29 1.46 -14.98
C ASN A 325 -20.33 1.11 -13.91
N ALA A 326 -20.83 -0.14 -13.90
CA ALA A 326 -21.78 -0.60 -12.88
C ALA A 326 -21.18 -0.59 -11.46
N LEU A 327 -19.87 -0.78 -11.30
CA LEU A 327 -19.18 -0.68 -10.02
C LEU A 327 -18.89 0.77 -9.63
N LEU A 328 -18.43 1.59 -10.58
CA LEU A 328 -18.10 2.99 -10.37
C LEU A 328 -19.33 3.82 -9.99
N GLN A 329 -20.52 3.47 -10.50
CA GLN A 329 -21.78 4.10 -10.09
C GLN A 329 -22.11 3.84 -8.62
N LYS A 330 -21.72 2.68 -8.05
CA LYS A 330 -22.03 2.32 -6.66
C LYS A 330 -21.17 3.08 -5.66
N VAL A 331 -19.91 3.36 -5.99
CA VAL A 331 -19.00 4.09 -5.08
C VAL A 331 -19.26 5.60 -5.00
N GLN A 332 -20.20 6.11 -5.79
CA GLN A 332 -20.74 7.45 -5.59
C GLN A 332 -21.60 7.56 -4.32
N SER A 333 -21.96 6.42 -3.72
CA SER A 333 -22.70 6.34 -2.46
C SER A 333 -21.84 5.69 -1.37
N PHE A 334 -21.93 6.21 -0.14
CA PHE A 334 -21.38 5.56 1.05
C PHE A 334 -22.50 4.79 1.75
N CYS A 335 -22.19 3.60 2.26
CA CYS A 335 -23.19 2.71 2.86
C CYS A 335 -22.64 2.04 4.10
N ASP A 336 -23.35 2.16 5.22
CA ASP A 336 -23.00 1.44 6.44
C ASP A 336 -23.54 0.02 6.38
N GLY A 337 -22.69 -0.95 6.00
CA GLY A 337 -23.01 -2.37 6.07
C GLY A 337 -22.00 -3.24 5.29
N PRO A 338 -21.56 -4.39 5.85
CA PRO A 338 -20.70 -5.33 5.12
C PRO A 338 -21.47 -6.00 3.97
N VAL A 339 -20.79 -6.24 2.85
CA VAL A 339 -21.37 -6.97 1.72
C VAL A 339 -21.50 -8.45 2.09
N SER A 340 -22.74 -8.90 2.30
CA SER A 340 -23.11 -10.30 2.66
C SER A 340 -22.42 -11.33 1.79
#